data_AF-A0A7C7T8W4-F1
#
_entry.id   AF-A0A7C7T8W4-F1
#
_cell.length_a   1.000
_cell.length_b   1.000
_cell.length_c   1.000
_cell.angle_alpha   90.00
_cell.angle_beta   90.00
_cell.angle_gamma   90.00
#
_symmetry.space_group_name_H-M   'P 1'
#
loop_
_entity.id
_entity.type
_entity.pdbx_description
1 polymer ?
#
loop_
_entity_poly.entity_id
_entity_poly.type
_entity_poly.pdbx_seq_one_letter_code
_entity_poly.pdbx_strand_id
1 'polypeptide(L)'
;STILFSKKSNTNFFKFADIISCVAPIGILLGRMANFINGELYGKITTFPWGVIFPYAGHLPRHPSQIYEAILEGIFLFLIINYLALK
;
A
#
# COMPACT_ATOMS: atom_id res chain seq x y z
N SER A 1 -19.07 -4.89 -2.51
CA SER A 1 -19.04 -6.18 -1.79
C SER A 1 -19.25 -6.01 -0.28
N THR A 2 -18.49 -5.16 0.40
CA THR A 2 -18.56 -4.95 1.87
C THR A 2 -19.94 -4.50 2.39
N ILE A 3 -20.58 -3.53 1.73
CA ILE A 3 -21.92 -3.05 2.10
C ILE A 3 -22.97 -4.16 1.98
N LEU A 4 -22.89 -4.96 0.91
CA LEU A 4 -23.82 -6.08 0.68
C LEU A 4 -23.63 -7.17 1.75
N PHE A 5 -22.39 -7.45 2.12
CA PHE A 5 -22.08 -8.42 3.18
C PHE A 5 -22.57 -7.95 4.56
N SER A 6 -22.36 -6.68 4.91
CA SER A 6 -22.88 -6.09 6.16
C SER A 6 -24.42 -6.15 6.21
N LYS A 7 -25.10 -5.84 5.10
CA LYS A 7 -26.56 -5.98 4.99
C LYS A 7 -27.02 -7.43 5.14
N LYS A 8 -26.32 -8.40 4.54
CA LYS A 8 -26.66 -9.84 4.63
C LYS A 8 -26.41 -10.42 6.03
N SER A 9 -25.36 -9.96 6.71
CA SER A 9 -24.99 -10.41 8.05
C SER A 9 -25.66 -9.64 9.18
N ASN A 10 -26.50 -8.64 8.85
CA ASN A 10 -27.20 -7.78 9.81
C ASN A 10 -26.23 -7.07 10.80
N THR A 11 -25.02 -6.75 10.32
CA THR A 11 -23.97 -6.07 11.10
C THR A 11 -23.83 -4.62 10.68
N ASN A 12 -23.37 -3.76 11.59
CA ASN A 12 -23.12 -2.36 11.26
C ASN A 12 -21.93 -2.26 10.28
N PHE A 13 -22.18 -1.61 9.13
CA PHE A 13 -21.20 -1.41 8.08
C PHE A 13 -19.91 -0.76 8.60
N PHE A 14 -20.01 0.26 9.46
CA PHE A 14 -18.85 0.99 9.96
C PHE A 14 -17.93 0.11 10.80
N LYS A 15 -18.49 -0.72 11.70
CA LYS A 15 -17.70 -1.68 12.48
C LYS A 15 -16.93 -2.65 11.60
N PHE A 16 -17.54 -3.10 10.51
CA PHE A 16 -16.89 -4.01 9.58
C PHE A 16 -15.82 -3.29 8.75
N ALA A 17 -16.07 -2.04 8.35
CA ALA A 17 -15.09 -1.20 7.67
C ALA A 17 -13.86 -0.91 8.55
N ASP A 18 -14.06 -0.66 9.85
CA ASP A 18 -12.98 -0.44 10.81
C ASP A 18 -12.04 -1.65 10.87
N ILE A 19 -12.60 -2.87 10.96
CA ILE A 19 -11.80 -4.12 10.96
C ILE A 19 -11.00 -4.26 9.65
N ILE A 20 -11.63 -4.00 8.50
CA ILE A 20 -10.95 -4.06 7.20
C ILE A 20 -9.80 -3.05 7.15
N SER A 21 -10.02 -1.84 7.68
CA SER A 21 -9.01 -0.78 7.67
C SER A 21 -7.74 -1.15 8.45
N CYS A 22 -7.85 -1.95 9.52
CA CYS A 22 -6.69 -2.43 10.27
C CYS A 22 -5.79 -3.39 9.47
N VAL A 23 -6.37 -4.14 8.54
CA VAL A 23 -5.66 -5.17 7.75
C VAL A 23 -5.24 -4.66 6.36
N ALA A 24 -5.97 -3.69 5.80
CA ALA A 24 -5.71 -3.16 4.46
C ALA A 24 -4.26 -2.70 4.21
N PRO A 25 -3.57 -2.01 5.14
CA PRO A 25 -2.18 -1.59 4.95
C PRO A 25 -1.19 -2.73 4.67
N ILE A 26 -1.43 -3.92 5.24
CA ILE A 26 -0.58 -5.10 4.97
C ILE A 26 -0.72 -5.51 3.49
N GLY A 27 -1.96 -5.49 2.96
CA GLY A 27 -2.21 -5.77 1.55
C GLY A 27 -1.54 -4.73 0.64
N ILE A 28 -1.59 -3.46 1.01
CA ILE A 28 -0.92 -2.37 0.28
C ILE A 28 0.59 -2.58 0.30
N LEU A 29 1.19 -2.87 1.46
CA LEU A 29 2.63 -3.14 1.61
C LEU A 29 3.09 -4.23 0.63
N LEU A 30 2.44 -5.39 0.68
CA LEU A 30 2.80 -6.54 -0.15
C LEU A 30 2.58 -6.26 -1.64
N GLY A 31 1.47 -5.59 -1.99
CA GLY A 31 1.19 -5.20 -3.37
C GLY A 31 2.24 -4.24 -3.94
N ARG A 32 2.67 -3.24 -3.16
CA ARG A 32 3.72 -2.30 -3.59
C ARG A 32 5.09 -2.96 -3.69
N MET A 33 5.42 -3.90 -2.79
CA MET A 33 6.62 -4.71 -2.93
C MET A 33 6.62 -5.57 -4.20
N ALA A 34 5.47 -6.18 -4.53
CA ALA A 34 5.32 -6.92 -5.78
C ALA A 34 5.53 -6.01 -7.00
N ASN A 35 4.95 -4.80 -6.99
CA ASN A 35 5.14 -3.83 -8.07
C ASN A 35 6.62 -3.46 -8.25
N PHE A 36 7.37 -3.32 -7.16
CA PHE A 36 8.81 -3.05 -7.21
C PHE A 36 9.58 -4.22 -7.84
N ILE A 37 9.29 -5.46 -7.44
CA ILE A 37 9.92 -6.68 -7.98
C ILE A 37 9.60 -6.83 -9.48
N ASN A 38 8.35 -6.57 -9.87
CA ASN A 38 7.91 -6.61 -11.27
C ASN A 38 8.48 -5.44 -12.09
N GLY A 39 8.98 -4.39 -11.44
CA GLY A 39 9.44 -3.17 -12.10
C GLY A 39 8.32 -2.38 -12.76
N GLU A 40 7.13 -2.34 -12.14
CA GLU A 40 5.94 -1.62 -12.62
C GLU A 40 5.56 -0.48 -11.68
N LEU A 41 4.84 0.53 -12.19
CA LEU A 41 4.33 1.67 -11.40
C LEU A 41 5.43 2.46 -10.64
N TYR A 42 6.62 2.55 -11.24
CA TYR A 42 7.72 3.35 -10.74
C TYR A 42 7.47 4.86 -10.94
N GLY A 43 8.25 5.65 -10.21
CA GLY A 43 8.12 7.10 -10.22
C GLY A 43 8.74 7.78 -11.45
N LYS A 44 8.84 9.10 -11.33
CA LYS A 44 9.46 9.95 -12.35
C LYS A 44 10.97 9.71 -12.42
N ILE A 45 11.57 10.09 -13.55
CA ILE A 45 13.03 10.11 -13.74
C ILE A 45 13.66 10.97 -12.66
N THR A 46 14.80 10.54 -12.15
CA THR A 46 15.45 11.16 -11.02
C THR A 46 16.95 11.26 -11.23
N THR A 47 17.57 12.26 -10.61
CA THR A 47 19.02 12.43 -10.55
C THR A 47 19.57 12.08 -9.15
N PHE A 48 18.72 11.69 -8.22
CA PHE A 48 19.11 11.32 -6.87
C PHE A 48 19.88 9.98 -6.84
N PRO A 49 20.84 9.80 -5.91
CA PRO A 49 21.74 8.65 -5.90
C PRO A 49 21.06 7.30 -5.59
N TRP A 50 19.83 7.32 -5.07
CA TRP A 50 19.02 6.13 -4.81
C TRP A 50 17.99 5.83 -5.92
N GLY A 51 18.13 6.47 -7.09
CA GLY A 51 17.34 6.13 -8.27
C GLY A 51 17.62 4.71 -8.75
N VAL A 52 16.58 3.99 -9.17
CA VAL A 52 16.68 2.61 -9.65
C VAL A 52 16.42 2.57 -11.15
N ILE A 53 17.24 1.82 -11.88
CA ILE A 53 17.01 1.53 -13.30
C ILE A 53 16.19 0.24 -13.38
N PHE A 54 14.96 0.34 -13.86
CA PHE A 54 14.06 -0.82 -13.99
C PHE A 54 14.18 -1.45 -15.38
N PRO A 55 14.12 -2.79 -15.52
CA PRO A 55 14.36 -3.49 -16.79
C PRO A 55 13.50 -3.00 -17.97
N TYR A 56 12.26 -2.59 -17.71
CA TYR A 56 11.29 -2.18 -18.73
C TYR A 56 11.04 -0.66 -18.78
N ALA A 57 11.83 0.14 -18.07
CA ALA A 57 11.61 1.60 -17.91
C ALA A 57 12.55 2.50 -18.71
N GLY A 58 13.40 1.89 -19.54
CA GLY A 58 14.51 2.54 -20.23
C GLY A 58 15.78 2.64 -19.38
N HIS A 59 16.78 3.36 -19.88
CA HIS A 59 18.11 3.46 -19.26
C HIS A 59 18.24 4.53 -18.18
N LEU A 60 17.19 5.35 -17.99
CA LEU A 60 17.24 6.45 -17.03
C LEU A 60 16.79 5.99 -15.64
N PRO A 61 17.51 6.37 -14.58
CA PRO A 61 17.13 6.04 -13.22
C PRO A 61 15.82 6.75 -12.83
N ARG A 62 14.98 6.05 -12.07
CA ARG A 62 13.67 6.53 -11.62
C ARG A 62 13.52 6.37 -10.12
N HIS A 63 12.65 7.20 -9.53
CA HIS A 63 12.31 7.04 -8.13
C HIS A 63 11.62 5.69 -7.90
N PRO A 64 12.07 4.86 -6.94
CA PRO A 64 11.36 3.66 -6.52
C PRO A 64 10.14 4.04 -5.65
N SER A 65 9.15 4.72 -6.23
CA SER A 65 7.96 5.22 -5.52
C SER A 65 7.21 4.12 -4.79
N GLN A 66 7.23 2.90 -5.33
CA GLN A 66 6.63 1.73 -4.71
C GLN A 66 7.21 1.44 -3.32
N ILE A 67 8.51 1.68 -3.11
CA ILE A 67 9.14 1.52 -1.78
C ILE A 67 8.64 2.61 -0.83
N TYR A 68 8.51 3.85 -1.31
CA TYR A 68 7.98 4.94 -0.48
C TYR A 68 6.52 4.67 -0.08
N GLU A 69 5.70 4.21 -1.03
CA GLU A 69 4.30 3.84 -0.82
C GLU A 69 4.19 2.62 0.12
N ALA A 70 5.03 1.60 -0.06
CA ALA A 70 5.13 0.46 0.85
C ALA A 70 5.44 0.89 2.30
N ILE A 71 6.36 1.83 2.49
CA ILE A 71 6.72 2.31 3.83
C ILE A 71 5.62 3.18 4.41
N LEU A 72 5.10 4.16 3.66
CA LEU A 72 4.14 5.14 4.18
C LEU A 72 2.72 4.59 4.27
N GLU A 73 2.20 4.01 3.19
CA GLU A 73 0.83 3.48 3.12
C GLU A 73 0.74 2.04 3.66
N GLY A 74 1.86 1.32 3.70
CA GLY A 74 1.94 -0.02 4.28
C GLY A 74 2.32 0.03 5.75
N ILE A 75 3.61 0.20 6.05
CA ILE A 75 4.14 0.05 7.42
C ILE A 75 3.63 1.16 8.35
N PHE A 76 3.82 2.43 7.97
CA PHE A 76 3.52 3.56 8.84
C PHE A 76 2.00 3.69 9.08
N LEU A 77 1.20 3.56 8.02
CA LEU A 77 -0.26 3.54 8.14
C LEU A 77 -0.75 2.35 8.97
N PHE A 78 -0.17 1.15 8.79
CA PHE A 78 -0.49 -0.02 9.64
C PHE A 78 -0.29 0.30 11.12
N LEU A 79 0.86 0.85 11.47
CA LEU A 79 1.20 1.18 12.86
C LEU A 79 0.23 2.20 13.45
N ILE A 80 -0.09 3.26 12.71
CA ILE A 80 -1.02 4.31 13.18
C ILE A 80 -2.42 3.73 13.40
N ILE A 81 -2.99 3.05 12.41
CA ILE A 81 -4.36 2.54 12.50
C ILE A 81 -4.46 1.50 13.63
N ASN A 82 -3.53 0.56 13.71
CA ASN A 82 -3.58 -0.47 14.74
C ASN A 82 -3.29 0.09 16.14
N TYR A 83 -2.43 1.10 16.27
CA TYR A 83 -2.25 1.80 17.54
C TYR A 83 -3.55 2.49 17.99
N LEU A 84 -4.28 3.14 17.08
CA LEU A 84 -5.56 3.77 17.39
C LEU A 84 -6.67 2.75 17.67
N ALA A 85 -6.66 1.59 17.01
CA ALA A 85 -7.66 0.56 17.17
C ALA A 85 -7.51 -0.26 18.47
N LEU A 86 -6.28 -0.39 18.98
CA LEU A 86 -5.96 -1.13 20.20
C LEU A 86 -6.05 -0.28 21.48
N LYS A 87 -6.24 1.03 21.33
CA LYS A 87 -6.38 1.99 22.43
C LYS A 87 -7.84 2.17 22.81
#